data_AF-A0A941DET6-F1
#
_entry.id   AF-A0A941DET6-F1
#
_cell.length_a   1.000
_cell.length_b   1.000
_cell.length_c   1.000
_cell.angle_alpha   90.00
_cell.angle_beta   90.00
_cell.angle_gamma   90.00
#
_symmetry.space_group_name_H-M   'P 1'
#
loop_
_entity.id
_entity.type
_entity.pdbx_description
1 polymer ?
#
loop_
_entity_poly.entity_id
_entity_poly.type
_entity_poly.pdbx_seq_one_letter_code
_entity_poly.pdbx_strand_id
1 'polypeptide(L)' 'MTSEKKSVQLAILVGELKENLIAHIEIEQLQARLIREKYLALVKNGFTETQALELCKR' A
#
# COMPACT_ATOMS: atom_id res chain seq x y z
N MET A 1 1.76 -10.39 -28.57
CA MET A 1 0.44 -10.74 -27.95
C MET A 1 -0.67 -10.05 -28.71
N THR A 2 -1.72 -10.76 -29.11
CA THR A 2 -2.89 -10.20 -29.80
C THR A 2 -3.72 -9.33 -28.84
N SER A 3 -4.46 -8.35 -29.38
CA SER A 3 -5.30 -7.41 -28.60
C SER A 3 -6.30 -8.13 -27.68
N GLU A 4 -6.91 -9.20 -28.19
CA GLU A 4 -7.88 -10.03 -27.49
C GLU A 4 -7.30 -10.80 -26.30
N LYS A 5 -6.03 -11.24 -26.37
CA LYS A 5 -5.37 -11.87 -25.22
C LYS A 5 -5.11 -10.88 -24.08
N LYS A 6 -4.91 -9.59 -24.40
CA LYS A 6 -4.74 -8.53 -23.39
C LYS A 6 -6.05 -8.21 -22.68
N SER A 7 -7.17 -8.14 -23.41
CA SER A 7 -8.48 -7.85 -22.80
C SER A 7 -8.93 -8.97 -21.87
N VAL A 8 -8.68 -10.24 -22.23
CA VAL A 8 -9.00 -11.38 -21.37
C VAL A 8 -8.15 -11.36 -20.08
N GLN A 9 -6.84 -11.11 -20.18
CA GLN A 9 -5.99 -10.98 -18.99
C GLN A 9 -6.42 -9.83 -18.08
N LEU A 10 -6.81 -8.69 -18.65
CA LEU A 10 -7.32 -7.57 -17.88
C LEU A 10 -8.63 -7.91 -17.16
N ALA A 11 -9.54 -8.64 -17.82
CA ALA A 11 -10.79 -9.07 -17.21
C ALA A 11 -10.55 -10.03 -16.03
N ILE A 12 -9.60 -10.95 -16.16
CA ILE A 12 -9.17 -11.85 -15.07
C ILE A 12 -8.63 -11.02 -13.89
N LEU A 13 -7.69 -10.10 -14.15
CA LEU A 13 -7.11 -9.24 -13.11
C LEU A 13 -8.17 -8.39 -12.39
N VAL A 14 -9.14 -7.83 -13.13
CA VAL A 14 -10.24 -7.07 -12.53
C VAL A 14 -11.15 -7.96 -11.69
N GLY A 15 -11.38 -9.21 -12.11
CA GLY A 15 -12.11 -10.21 -11.32
C GLY A 15 -11.40 -10.50 -10.00
N GLU A 16 -10.12 -10.86 -10.07
CA GLU A 16 -9.29 -11.15 -8.91
C GLU A 16 -9.21 -9.95 -7.94
N LEU A 17 -9.05 -8.73 -8.45
CA LEU A 17 -9.02 -7.52 -7.63
C LEU A 17 -10.37 -7.25 -6.95
N LYS A 18 -11.50 -7.50 -7.63
CA LYS A 18 -12.83 -7.34 -7.04
C LYS A 18 -13.07 -8.35 -5.92
N GLU A 19 -12.70 -9.61 -6.15
CA GLU A 19 -12.86 -10.69 -5.17
C GLU A 19 -11.99 -10.44 -3.93
N ASN A 20 -10.79 -9.90 -4.12
CA ASN A 20 -9.83 -9.65 -3.04
C ASN A 20 -9.81 -8.20 -2.53
N LEU A 21 -10.74 -7.35 -2.96
CA LEU A 21 -10.70 -5.92 -2.67
C LEU A 21 -10.67 -5.63 -1.16
N ILE A 22 -11.43 -6.41 -0.38
CA ILE A 22 -11.47 -6.29 1.09
C ILE A 22 -10.09 -6.59 1.68
N ALA A 23 -9.43 -7.67 1.24
CA ALA A 23 -8.08 -8.01 1.70
C ALA A 23 -7.06 -6.91 1.33
N HIS A 24 -7.18 -6.31 0.15
CA HIS A 24 -6.34 -5.17 -0.22
C HIS A 24 -6.57 -3.95 0.68
N ILE A 25 -7.83 -3.64 1.01
CA ILE A 25 -8.16 -2.56 1.95
C ILE A 25 -7.53 -2.84 3.32
N GLU A 26 -7.64 -4.06 3.83
CA GLU A 26 -7.06 -4.46 5.11
C GLU A 26 -5.53 -4.34 5.10
N ILE A 27 -4.87 -4.75 4.02
CA ILE A 27 -3.42 -4.59 3.84
C ILE A 27 -3.03 -3.11 3.90
N GLU A 28 -3.72 -2.24 3.16
CA GLU A 28 -3.42 -0.80 3.16
C GLU A 28 -3.65 -0.17 4.54
N GLN A 29 -4.71 -0.59 5.25
CA GLN A 29 -4.95 -0.13 6.63
C GLN A 29 -3.84 -0.58 7.59
N LEU A 30 -3.40 -1.84 7.50
CA LEU A 30 -2.29 -2.35 8.32
C LEU A 30 -0.97 -1.62 8.00
N GLN A 31 -0.72 -1.32 6.74
CA GLN A 31 0.45 -0.57 6.31
C GLN A 31 0.42 0.87 6.83
N ALA A 32 -0.73 1.54 6.76
CA ALA A 32 -0.90 2.87 7.35
C ALA A 32 -0.63 2.88 8.86
N ARG A 33 -1.09 1.84 9.58
CA ARG A 33 -0.80 1.67 11.02
C ARG A 33 0.70 1.49 11.26
N LEU A 34 1.37 0.63 10.50
CA LEU A 34 2.82 0.42 10.61
C LEU A 34 3.62 1.69 10.35
N ILE A 35 3.24 2.46 9.31
CA ILE A 35 3.88 3.73 8.97
C ILE A 35 3.73 4.72 10.13
N ARG A 36 2.54 4.78 10.74
CA ARG A 36 2.30 5.66 11.89
C ARG A 36 3.15 5.28 13.11
N GLU A 37 3.23 3.99 13.44
CA GLU A 37 4.08 3.53 14.55
C GLU A 37 5.57 3.80 14.28
N LYS A 38 6.03 3.63 13.03
CA LYS A 38 7.38 4.01 12.60
C LYS A 38 7.63 5.51 12.82
N TYR A 39 6.72 6.37 12.38
CA TYR A 39 6.83 7.81 12.58
C TYR A 39 6.96 8.18 14.07
N LEU A 40 6.07 7.65 14.90
CA LEU A 40 6.07 7.91 16.35
C LEU A 40 7.38 7.43 17.00
N ALA A 41 7.87 6.26 16.61
CA ALA A 41 9.15 5.74 17.09
C ALA A 41 10.33 6.65 16.67
N LEU A 42 10.35 7.16 15.44
CA LEU A 42 11.38 8.07 14.98
C LEU A 42 11.39 9.38 15.79
N VAL A 43 10.21 10.00 15.96
CA VAL A 43 10.10 11.22 16.77
C VAL A 43 10.55 10.97 18.21
N LYS A 44 10.14 9.85 18.82
CA LYS A 44 10.57 9.46 20.17
C LYS A 44 12.09 9.28 20.30
N ASN A 45 12.76 8.85 19.23
CA ASN A 45 14.21 8.69 19.18
C ASN A 45 14.97 9.99 18.85
N GLY A 46 14.28 11.14 18.81
CA GLY A 46 14.90 12.46 18.65
C GLY A 46 15.02 12.95 17.21
N PHE A 47 14.39 12.27 16.24
CA PHE A 47 14.25 12.81 14.88
C PHE A 47 13.25 13.96 14.87
N THR A 48 13.49 14.96 14.01
CA THR A 48 12.47 16.00 13.76
C THR A 48 11.29 15.40 12.99
N GLU A 49 10.11 16.02 13.10
CA GLU A 49 8.92 15.56 12.38
C GLU A 49 9.16 15.47 10.86
N THR A 50 9.87 16.46 10.29
CA THR A 50 10.23 16.48 8.87
C THR A 50 11.12 15.30 8.49
N GLN A 51 12.13 14.97 9.30
CA GLN A 51 13.00 13.82 9.06
C GLN A 51 12.24 12.49 9.19
N ALA A 52 11.36 12.39 10.20
CA ALA A 52 10.55 11.21 10.42
C ALA A 52 9.57 10.97 9.26
N LEU A 53 8.95 12.04 8.73
CA LEU A 53 8.09 11.98 7.55
C LEU A 53 8.86 11.55 6.30
N GLU A 54 10.06 12.09 6.07
CA GLU A 54 10.88 11.71 4.91
C GLU A 54 11.20 10.20 4.92
N LEU A 55 11.57 9.67 6.08
CA LEU A 55 11.86 8.24 6.27
C LEU A 55 10.61 7.35 6.15
N CYS A 56 9.40 7.92 6.22
CA CYS A 56 8.14 7.20 6.10
C CYS A 56 7.54 7.23 4.70
N LYS A 57 8.13 7.96 3.74
CA LYS A 57 7.69 7.96 2.34
C LYS A 57 7.96 6.60 1.69
N ARG A 58 7.01 6.15 0.87
CA ARG A 58 7.12 4.97 -0.01
C ARG A 58 7.52 5.41 -1.40
#